data_AF-A0A4Q8LZA7-F1
#
_entry.id   AF-A0A4Q8LZA7-F1
#
_cell.length_a   1.000
_cell.length_b   1.000
_cell.length_c   1.000
_cell.angle_alpha   90.00
_cell.angle_beta   90.00
_cell.angle_gamma   90.00
#
_symmetry.space_group_name_H-M   'P 1'
#
loop_
_entity.id
_entity.type
_entity.pdbx_description
1 polymer ?
#
loop_
_entity_poly.entity_id
_entity_poly.type
_entity_poly.pdbx_seq_one_letter_code
_entity_poly.pdbx_strand_id
1 'polypeptide(L)'
;MSIKTRFNAMAKKAAYAAGTPWAFGTAALAVVLWGCSGPVFGFNDTWQLVINTSTTIITFLMVFLIQHTQNADTAAMQIKIDELINATRGANNALLDLEELDEQALEELRKKYEELAREARNRMGRTRSDTT
;
A
#
# COMPACT_ATOMS: atom_id res chain seq x y z
N MET A 1 -17.03 -14.17 19.54
CA MET A 1 -16.52 -13.55 18.29
C MET A 1 -15.63 -12.38 18.70
N SER A 2 -14.31 -12.47 18.45
CA SER A 2 -13.32 -11.51 18.98
C SER A 2 -13.53 -10.10 18.41
N ILE A 3 -13.32 -9.07 19.25
CA ILE A 3 -13.38 -7.64 18.86
C ILE A 3 -12.53 -7.35 17.61
N LYS A 4 -11.37 -8.00 17.50
CA LYS A 4 -10.47 -7.87 16.34
C LYS A 4 -11.15 -8.28 15.03
N THR A 5 -11.90 -9.37 15.03
CA THR A 5 -12.59 -9.88 13.83
C THR A 5 -13.70 -8.93 13.37
N ARG A 6 -14.45 -8.35 14.33
CA ARG A 6 -15.52 -7.39 14.01
C ARG A 6 -14.95 -6.07 13.51
N PHE A 7 -13.89 -5.57 14.13
CA PHE A 7 -13.17 -4.38 13.67
C PHE A 7 -12.62 -4.58 12.25
N ASN A 8 -11.91 -5.69 12.00
CA ASN A 8 -11.33 -5.98 10.68
C ASN A 8 -12.40 -6.08 9.59
N ALA A 9 -13.54 -6.71 9.90
CA ALA A 9 -14.66 -6.80 8.96
C ALA A 9 -15.31 -5.44 8.66
N MET A 10 -15.48 -4.61 9.69
CA MET A 10 -16.00 -3.24 9.52
C MET A 10 -15.01 -2.36 8.75
N ALA A 11 -13.73 -2.43 9.09
CA ALA A 11 -12.66 -1.66 8.46
C ALA A 11 -12.55 -2.00 6.97
N LYS A 12 -12.49 -3.29 6.61
CA LYS A 12 -12.47 -3.70 5.20
C LYS A 12 -13.72 -3.25 4.43
N LYS A 13 -14.92 -3.38 5.03
CA LYS A 13 -16.16 -2.92 4.39
C LYS A 13 -16.18 -1.40 4.19
N ALA A 14 -15.77 -0.64 5.20
CA ALA A 14 -15.72 0.81 5.12
C ALA A 14 -14.69 1.29 4.08
N ALA A 15 -13.50 0.68 4.05
CA ALA A 15 -12.45 1.00 3.09
C ALA A 15 -12.92 0.71 1.66
N TYR A 16 -13.51 -0.47 1.45
CA TYR A 16 -14.04 -0.88 0.16
C TYR A 16 -15.17 0.05 -0.30
N ALA A 17 -16.14 0.34 0.58
CA ALA A 17 -17.24 1.24 0.27
C ALA A 17 -16.73 2.63 -0.12
N ALA A 18 -15.81 3.21 0.67
CA ALA A 18 -15.24 4.53 0.43
C ALA A 18 -14.44 4.62 -0.89
N GLY A 19 -13.86 3.51 -1.36
CA GLY A 19 -13.16 3.43 -2.65
C GLY A 19 -14.05 3.27 -3.89
N THR A 20 -15.37 3.10 -3.73
CA THR A 20 -16.28 2.91 -4.87
C THR A 20 -16.64 4.24 -5.56
N PRO A 21 -16.84 4.25 -6.90
CA PRO A 21 -17.32 5.44 -7.62
C PRO A 21 -18.65 5.99 -7.09
N TRP A 22 -19.53 5.11 -6.60
CA TRP A 22 -20.80 5.50 -5.98
C TRP A 22 -20.61 6.27 -4.67
N ALA A 23 -19.68 5.85 -3.81
CA ALA A 23 -19.37 6.59 -2.60
C ALA A 23 -18.83 7.99 -2.90
N PHE A 24 -17.93 8.10 -3.89
CA PHE A 24 -17.45 9.40 -4.36
C PHE A 24 -18.60 10.28 -4.87
N GLY A 25 -19.50 9.73 -5.68
CA GLY A 25 -20.68 10.46 -6.17
C GLY A 25 -21.59 10.95 -5.04
N THR A 26 -21.84 10.12 -4.02
CA THR A 26 -22.63 10.53 -2.85
C THR A 26 -21.94 11.59 -2.00
N ALA A 27 -20.63 11.49 -1.82
CA ALA A 27 -19.85 12.49 -1.09
C ALA A 27 -19.83 13.83 -1.83
N ALA A 28 -19.62 13.81 -3.15
CA ALA A 28 -19.67 15.00 -3.99
C ALA A 28 -21.06 15.65 -3.95
N LEU A 29 -22.14 14.87 -4.04
CA LEU A 29 -23.50 15.38 -3.92
C LEU A 29 -23.75 16.01 -2.53
N ALA A 30 -23.27 15.38 -1.45
CA ALA A 30 -23.38 15.93 -0.11
C ALA A 30 -22.66 17.29 0.02
N VAL A 31 -21.47 17.43 -0.57
CA VAL A 31 -20.73 18.71 -0.62
C VAL A 31 -21.50 19.77 -1.42
N VAL A 32 -22.09 19.41 -2.55
CA VAL A 32 -22.91 20.34 -3.35
C VAL A 32 -24.14 20.79 -2.57
N LEU A 33 -24.87 19.86 -1.95
CA LEU A 33 -26.04 20.17 -1.11
C LEU A 33 -25.67 21.05 0.08
N TRP A 34 -24.50 20.81 0.69
CA TRP A 34 -23.96 21.68 1.73
C TRP A 34 -23.66 23.08 1.21
N GLY A 35 -23.02 23.20 0.04
CA GLY A 35 -22.79 24.47 -0.65
C GLY A 35 -24.09 25.25 -0.88
N CYS A 36 -25.15 24.56 -1.33
CA CYS A 36 -26.47 25.15 -1.54
C CYS A 36 -27.16 25.61 -0.25
N SER A 37 -26.80 25.09 0.92
CA SER A 37 -27.33 25.58 2.20
C SER A 37 -26.66 26.89 2.65
N GLY A 38 -25.45 27.19 2.14
CA GLY A 38 -24.68 28.38 2.49
C GLY A 38 -25.43 29.72 2.38
N PRO A 39 -26.18 30.00 1.29
CA PRO A 39 -26.98 31.22 1.17
C PRO A 39 -28.07 31.37 2.24
N VAL A 40 -28.64 30.26 2.74
CA VAL A 40 -29.65 30.27 3.81
C VAL A 40 -29.03 30.66 5.15
N PHE A 41 -27.77 30.24 5.39
CA PHE A 41 -27.03 30.50 6.62
C PHE A 41 -26.09 31.72 6.53
N GLY A 42 -26.13 32.47 5.43
CA GLY A 42 -25.30 33.65 5.20
C GLY A 42 -23.79 33.37 5.18
N PHE A 43 -23.39 32.14 4.84
CA PHE A 43 -21.98 31.70 4.83
C PHE A 43 -21.20 32.01 6.12
N ASN A 44 -21.88 31.94 7.27
CA ASN A 44 -21.29 32.29 8.56
C ASN A 44 -20.17 31.34 9.01
N ASP A 45 -19.44 31.72 10.05
CA ASP A 45 -18.31 30.95 10.58
C ASP A 45 -18.72 29.55 11.04
N THR A 46 -19.93 29.39 11.61
CA THR A 46 -20.46 28.08 12.03
C THR A 46 -20.67 27.15 10.84
N TRP A 47 -21.18 27.66 9.72
CA TRP A 47 -21.40 26.89 8.49
C TRP A 47 -20.07 26.40 7.90
N GLN A 48 -19.02 27.24 7.92
CA GLN A 48 -17.68 26.84 7.48
C GLN A 48 -17.01 25.86 8.45
N LEU A 49 -17.14 26.11 9.76
CA LEU A 49 -16.54 25.28 10.81
C LEU A 49 -17.05 23.84 10.74
N VAL A 50 -18.37 23.64 10.56
CA VAL A 50 -18.97 22.31 10.52
C VAL A 50 -18.37 21.45 9.41
N ILE A 51 -18.26 21.96 8.18
CA ILE A 51 -17.71 21.17 7.07
C ILE A 51 -16.20 20.93 7.23
N ASN A 52 -15.47 21.93 7.70
CA ASN A 52 -14.02 21.82 7.89
C ASN A 52 -13.69 20.79 8.99
N THR A 53 -14.32 20.90 10.15
CA THR A 53 -14.11 19.98 11.27
C THR A 53 -14.55 18.56 10.90
N SER A 54 -15.70 18.40 10.24
CA SER A 54 -16.20 17.09 9.83
C SER A 54 -15.26 16.40 8.84
N THR A 55 -14.82 17.13 7.80
CA THR A 55 -13.91 16.59 6.79
C THR A 55 -12.56 16.21 7.40
N THR A 56 -12.06 17.00 8.35
CA THR A 56 -10.81 16.70 9.05
C THR A 56 -10.91 15.40 9.85
N ILE A 57 -11.99 15.21 10.62
CA ILE A 57 -12.22 13.97 11.38
C ILE A 57 -12.32 12.77 10.44
N ILE A 58 -13.13 12.89 9.37
CA ILE A 58 -13.30 11.82 8.37
C ILE A 58 -11.96 11.47 7.74
N THR A 59 -11.18 12.47 7.33
CA THR A 59 -9.86 12.27 6.72
C THR A 59 -8.90 11.57 7.68
N PHE A 60 -8.84 12.02 8.94
CA PHE A 60 -8.01 11.37 9.95
C PHE A 60 -8.36 9.90 10.13
N LEU A 61 -9.66 9.57 10.24
CA LEU A 61 -10.13 8.18 10.31
C LEU A 61 -9.80 7.40 9.03
N MET A 62 -9.93 8.02 7.86
CA MET A 62 -9.62 7.40 6.56
C MET A 62 -8.14 7.01 6.47
N VAL A 63 -7.20 7.80 7.01
CA VAL A 63 -5.77 7.44 7.02
C VAL A 63 -5.55 6.12 7.75
N PHE A 64 -6.10 5.93 8.96
CA PHE A 64 -5.98 4.65 9.69
C PHE A 64 -6.64 3.50 8.94
N LEU A 65 -7.78 3.76 8.31
CA LEU A 65 -8.54 2.76 7.56
C LEU A 65 -7.77 2.28 6.33
N ILE A 66 -7.16 3.21 5.60
CA ILE A 66 -6.27 2.95 4.47
C ILE A 66 -5.06 2.16 4.96
N GLN A 67 -4.37 2.61 6.02
CA GLN A 67 -3.20 1.91 6.57
C GLN A 67 -3.54 0.47 6.99
N HIS A 68 -4.67 0.24 7.67
CA HIS A 68 -5.08 -1.12 8.05
C HIS A 68 -5.32 -2.02 6.82
N THR A 69 -5.97 -1.47 5.79
CA THR A 69 -6.26 -2.23 4.56
C THR A 69 -4.98 -2.50 3.77
N GLN A 70 -4.13 -1.48 3.62
CA GLN A 70 -2.82 -1.58 2.96
C GLN A 70 -1.90 -2.58 3.67
N ASN A 71 -1.79 -2.53 5.00
CA ASN A 71 -0.95 -3.49 5.74
C ASN A 71 -1.39 -4.94 5.52
N ALA A 72 -2.70 -5.19 5.46
CA ALA A 72 -3.22 -6.53 5.20
C ALA A 72 -2.99 -6.98 3.74
N ASP A 73 -3.12 -6.07 2.77
CA ASP A 73 -2.91 -6.37 1.35
C ASP A 73 -1.41 -6.57 1.04
N THR A 74 -0.52 -5.78 1.64
CA THR A 74 0.94 -5.94 1.54
C THR A 74 1.39 -7.31 2.05
N ALA A 75 0.95 -7.72 3.25
CA ALA A 75 1.27 -9.05 3.79
C ALA A 75 0.77 -10.18 2.88
N ALA A 76 -0.42 -10.03 2.28
CA ALA A 76 -0.95 -11.02 1.34
C ALA A 76 -0.16 -11.06 0.02
N MET A 77 0.38 -9.93 -0.44
CA MET A 77 1.26 -9.88 -1.63
C MET A 77 2.59 -10.60 -1.36
N GLN A 78 3.21 -10.38 -0.20
CA GLN A 78 4.45 -11.05 0.20
C GLN A 78 4.31 -12.57 0.18
N ILE A 79 3.30 -13.11 0.86
CA ILE A 79 3.03 -14.56 0.89
C ILE A 79 2.88 -15.14 -0.52
N LYS A 80 2.22 -14.41 -1.44
CA LYS A 80 2.08 -14.84 -2.83
C LYS A 80 3.41 -14.83 -3.60
N ILE A 81 4.26 -13.82 -3.35
CA ILE A 81 5.59 -13.73 -3.94
C ILE A 81 6.48 -14.86 -3.40
N ASP A 82 6.45 -15.11 -2.09
CA ASP A 82 7.20 -16.19 -1.46
C ASP A 82 6.84 -17.56 -2.04
N GLU A 83 5.54 -17.81 -2.25
CA GLU A 83 5.09 -19.05 -2.88
C GLU A 83 5.54 -19.16 -4.35
N LEU A 84 5.55 -18.04 -5.10
CA LEU A 84 6.10 -18.03 -6.46
C LEU A 84 7.61 -18.28 -6.49
N ILE A 85 8.37 -17.70 -5.55
CA ILE A 85 9.81 -17.93 -5.39
C ILE A 85 10.05 -19.41 -5.08
N ASN A 86 9.30 -19.98 -4.14
CA ASN A 86 9.39 -21.39 -3.75
C ASN A 86 9.01 -22.35 -4.90
N ALA A 87 7.94 -22.06 -5.66
CA ALA A 87 7.49 -22.88 -6.78
C ALA A 87 8.42 -22.80 -8.01
N THR A 88 9.18 -21.72 -8.15
CA THR A 88 10.13 -21.55 -9.26
C THR A 88 11.44 -22.29 -8.91
N ARG A 89 11.52 -23.56 -9.33
CA ARG A 89 12.65 -24.50 -9.22
C ARG A 89 13.95 -23.90 -8.63
N GLY A 90 14.07 -23.96 -7.31
CA GLY A 90 15.34 -23.72 -6.60
C GLY A 90 15.76 -22.26 -6.51
N ALA A 91 14.83 -21.32 -6.43
CA ALA A 91 15.18 -19.98 -6.00
C ALA A 91 15.91 -20.08 -4.64
N ASN A 92 17.08 -19.44 -4.57
CA ASN A 92 17.96 -19.50 -3.42
C ASN A 92 17.18 -19.04 -2.18
N ASN A 93 16.93 -19.93 -1.21
CA ASN A 93 16.15 -19.65 0.02
C ASN A 93 16.60 -18.38 0.76
N ALA A 94 17.81 -17.88 0.50
CA ALA A 94 18.30 -16.60 0.97
C ALA A 94 17.50 -15.36 0.49
N LEU A 95 16.61 -15.52 -0.50
CA LEU A 95 15.68 -14.46 -0.95
C LEU A 95 14.29 -14.58 -0.34
N LEU A 96 13.96 -15.70 0.30
CA LEU A 96 12.74 -15.79 1.10
C LEU A 96 12.94 -14.91 2.34
N ASP A 97 11.95 -14.08 2.64
CA ASP A 97 11.93 -13.24 3.84
C ASP A 97 12.97 -12.12 3.90
N LEU A 98 13.30 -11.53 2.74
CA LEU A 98 14.19 -10.36 2.65
C LEU A 98 13.76 -9.17 3.53
N GLU A 99 12.47 -9.06 3.83
CA GLU A 99 11.91 -7.95 4.58
C GLU A 99 12.16 -8.04 6.09
N GLU A 100 12.40 -9.25 6.62
CA GLU A 100 12.76 -9.46 8.03
C GLU A 100 14.27 -9.48 8.27
N LEU A 101 15.10 -9.50 7.20
CA LEU A 101 16.55 -9.45 7.34
C LEU A 101 17.04 -8.15 7.95
N ASP A 102 18.08 -8.24 8.77
CA ASP A 102 18.77 -7.05 9.26
C ASP A 102 19.57 -6.35 8.15
N GLU A 103 19.88 -5.08 8.38
CA GLU A 103 20.57 -4.24 7.38
C GLU A 103 21.94 -4.83 6.97
N GLN A 104 22.63 -5.52 7.90
CA GLN A 104 23.93 -6.14 7.64
C GLN A 104 23.80 -7.35 6.70
N ALA A 105 22.86 -8.26 6.98
CA ALA A 105 22.59 -9.41 6.12
C ALA A 105 22.07 -8.99 4.74
N LEU A 106 21.25 -7.94 4.67
CA LEU A 106 20.76 -7.39 3.41
C LEU A 106 21.91 -6.87 2.53
N GLU A 107 22.87 -6.16 3.13
CA GLU A 107 24.06 -5.64 2.45
C GLU A 107 25.03 -6.77 2.01
N GLU A 108 25.20 -7.82 2.84
CA GLU A 108 25.97 -9.00 2.45
C GLU A 108 25.36 -9.73 1.25
N LEU A 109 24.03 -9.90 1.26
CA LEU A 109 23.31 -10.52 0.17
C LEU A 109 23.41 -9.67 -1.11
N ARG A 110 23.24 -8.35 -0.99
CA ARG A 110 23.43 -7.41 -2.10
C ARG A 110 24.80 -7.54 -2.73
N LYS A 111 25.88 -7.53 -1.92
CA LYS A 111 27.25 -7.69 -2.41
C LYS A 111 27.44 -9.00 -3.18
N LYS A 112 26.91 -10.11 -2.65
CA LYS A 112 26.96 -11.41 -3.32
C LYS A 112 26.31 -11.38 -4.71
N TYR A 113 25.15 -10.75 -4.86
CA TYR A 113 24.49 -10.61 -6.16
C TYR A 113 25.20 -9.63 -7.11
N GLU A 114 25.75 -8.54 -6.59
CA GLU A 114 26.56 -7.60 -7.38
C GLU A 114 27.81 -8.29 -7.95
N GLU A 115 28.45 -9.17 -7.18
CA GLU A 115 29.57 -9.99 -7.62
C GLU A 115 29.17 -10.99 -8.70
N LEU A 116 28.08 -11.75 -8.50
CA LEU A 116 27.55 -12.68 -9.50
C LEU A 116 27.23 -11.95 -10.81
N ALA A 117 26.60 -10.77 -10.74
CA ALA A 117 26.30 -9.96 -11.91
C ALA A 117 27.58 -9.43 -12.59
N ARG A 118 28.60 -9.05 -11.81
CA ARG A 118 29.92 -8.63 -12.34
C ARG A 118 30.61 -9.78 -13.06
N GLU A 119 30.60 -10.98 -12.49
CA GLU A 119 31.14 -12.17 -13.14
C GLU A 119 30.42 -12.51 -14.44
N ALA A 120 29.08 -12.47 -14.45
CA ALA A 120 28.29 -12.72 -15.65
C ALA A 120 28.60 -11.72 -16.77
N ARG A 121 28.72 -10.42 -16.43
CA ARG A 121 29.15 -9.37 -17.38
C ARG A 121 30.56 -9.62 -17.91
N ASN A 122 31.51 -9.99 -17.05
CA ASN A 122 32.88 -10.28 -17.45
C ASN A 122 32.97 -11.50 -18.38
N ARG A 123 32.20 -12.57 -18.10
CA ARG A 123 32.11 -13.74 -18.99
C ARG A 123 31.55 -13.36 -20.36
N MET A 124 30.45 -12.59 -20.41
CA MET A 124 29.88 -12.11 -21.67
C MET A 124 30.83 -11.18 -22.45
N GLY A 125 31.58 -10.32 -21.76
CA GLY A 125 32.58 -9.45 -22.36
C GLY A 125 33.73 -10.24 -23.00
N ARG A 126 34.17 -11.33 -22.35
CA ARG A 126 35.26 -12.19 -22.82
C ARG A 126 34.85 -13.07 -24.02
N THR A 127 33.60 -13.55 -24.04
CA THR A 127 33.06 -14.26 -25.21
C THR A 127 32.98 -13.37 -26.45
N ARG A 128 32.73 -12.06 -26.28
CA ARG A 128 32.67 -11.11 -27.41
C ARG A 128 34.06 -10.72 -27.96
N SER A 129 35.11 -10.77 -27.14
CA SER A 129 36.49 -10.53 -27.60
C SER A 129 37.13 -11.72 -28.31
N ASP A 130 36.70 -12.95 -28.01
CA ASP A 130 37.27 -14.17 -28.62
C ASP A 130 36.65 -14.54 -29.98
N THR A 131 35.60 -13.83 -30.42
CA THR A 131 34.87 -14.11 -31.69
C THR A 131 35.17 -13.08 -32.80
N THR A 132 36.11 -12.14 -32.58
CA THR A 132 36.55 -11.14 -33.59
C THR A 132 38.03 -11.33 -33.87
#